data_AF-A0A4Y8LHV8-F1
#
_entry.id   AF-A0A4Y8LHV8-F1
#
_cell.length_a   1.000
_cell.length_b   1.000
_cell.length_c   1.000
_cell.angle_alpha   90.00
_cell.angle_beta   90.00
_cell.angle_gamma   90.00
#
_symmetry.space_group_name_H-M   'P 1'
#
loop_
_entity.id
_entity.type
_entity.pdbx_description
1 polymer ?
#
loop_
_entity_poly.entity_id
_entity_poly.type
_entity_poly.pdbx_seq_one_letter_code
_entity_poly.pdbx_strand_id
1 'polypeptide(L)'
;MKKIIPGLILISVLAIISTTFFYDNSQHSAESKDSAVKQTEEANNIIDDISQSKLQVQITEKLKQEGYTPTGTYGFSIYSFENKSITIDLSEIPKAKEAAEKHIQEIVNDISQENQLGIFKTTIQ
;
A
#
# COMPACT_ATOMS: atom_id res chain seq x y z
N MET A 1 69.01 7.05 9.70
CA MET A 1 67.88 7.36 8.79
C MET A 1 67.05 6.10 8.61
N LYS A 2 65.89 5.97 9.28
CA LYS A 2 65.04 4.77 9.18
C LYS A 2 64.14 4.90 7.94
N LYS A 3 64.37 4.04 6.94
CA LYS A 3 63.56 3.95 5.72
C LYS A 3 62.18 3.39 6.10
N ILE A 4 61.14 4.20 5.93
CA ILE A 4 59.75 3.79 6.14
C ILE A 4 59.39 2.87 4.98
N ILE A 5 58.99 1.64 5.29
CA ILE A 5 58.70 0.59 4.30
C ILE A 5 57.36 0.95 3.62
N PRO A 6 57.32 1.19 2.30
CA PRO A 6 56.13 1.72 1.60
C PRO A 6 54.90 0.80 1.66
N GLY A 7 55.07 -0.48 2.03
CA GLY A 7 53.97 -1.44 2.17
C GLY A 7 53.03 -1.16 3.34
N LEU A 8 53.50 -0.53 4.42
CA LEU A 8 52.65 -0.23 5.59
C LEU A 8 51.60 0.86 5.29
N ILE A 9 51.93 1.81 4.41
CA ILE A 9 51.02 2.88 4.02
C ILE A 9 49.89 2.31 3.16
N LEU A 10 50.19 1.36 2.25
CA LEU A 10 49.19 0.76 1.37
C LEU A 10 48.11 -0.04 2.13
N ILE A 11 48.51 -0.77 3.17
CA ILE A 11 47.59 -1.58 3.99
C ILE A 11 46.65 -0.67 4.80
N SER A 12 47.15 0.46 5.30
CA SER A 12 46.31 1.42 6.04
C SER A 12 45.24 2.07 5.17
N VAL A 13 45.53 2.34 3.90
CA VAL A 13 44.57 2.91 2.94
C VAL A 13 43.48 1.90 2.58
N LEU A 14 43.85 0.63 2.36
CA LEU A 14 42.90 -0.45 2.08
C LEU A 14 41.94 -0.72 3.26
N ALA A 15 42.42 -0.58 4.50
CA ALA A 15 41.59 -0.75 5.70
C ALA A 15 40.56 0.40 5.89
N ILE A 16 40.91 1.63 5.48
CA ILE A 16 39.99 2.76 5.54
C ILE A 16 38.89 2.62 4.48
N ILE A 17 39.24 2.19 3.26
CA ILE A 17 38.26 1.99 2.17
C ILE A 17 37.27 0.87 2.51
N SER A 18 37.75 -0.23 3.11
CA SER A 18 36.86 -1.34 3.49
C SER A 18 35.90 -0.95 4.61
N THR A 19 36.37 -0.22 5.64
CA THR A 19 35.49 0.23 6.73
C THR A 19 34.42 1.21 6.26
N THR A 20 34.73 2.14 5.35
CA THR A 20 33.71 3.04 4.79
C THR A 20 32.68 2.29 3.94
N PHE A 21 33.09 1.31 3.14
CA PHE A 21 32.18 0.54 2.28
C PHE A 21 31.23 -0.36 3.08
N PHE A 22 31.71 -0.93 4.19
CA PHE A 22 30.88 -1.74 5.09
C PHE A 22 29.94 -0.88 5.95
N TYR A 23 30.35 0.33 6.35
CA TYR A 23 29.50 1.23 7.14
C TYR A 23 28.32 1.76 6.31
N ASP A 24 28.56 2.18 5.07
CA ASP A 24 27.53 2.70 4.15
C ASP A 24 26.47 1.63 3.83
N ASN A 25 26.89 0.38 3.60
CA ASN A 25 25.99 -0.73 3.30
C ASN A 25 25.15 -1.18 4.54
N SER A 26 25.63 -0.90 5.75
CA SER A 26 24.95 -1.27 6.99
C SER A 26 23.79 -0.33 7.36
N GLN A 27 23.90 0.97 7.06
CA GLN A 27 22.82 1.93 7.29
C GLN A 27 21.63 1.70 6.33
N HIS A 28 21.91 1.41 5.05
CA HIS A 28 20.87 1.16 4.04
C HIS A 28 19.98 -0.07 4.37
N SER A 29 20.54 -1.06 5.08
CA SER A 29 19.82 -2.27 5.48
C SER A 29 18.95 -2.10 6.74
N ALA A 30 19.20 -1.07 7.56
CA ALA A 30 18.41 -0.78 8.76
C ALA A 30 17.19 0.08 8.42
N GLU A 31 17.36 1.08 7.57
CA GLU A 31 16.31 2.02 7.15
C GLU A 31 15.21 1.34 6.32
N SER A 32 15.59 0.35 5.49
CA SER A 32 14.65 -0.47 4.72
C SER A 32 13.78 -1.38 5.59
N LYS A 33 14.31 -1.90 6.70
CA LYS A 33 13.54 -2.73 7.64
C LYS A 33 12.53 -1.91 8.44
N ASP A 34 12.94 -0.74 8.93
CA ASP A 34 12.03 0.16 9.66
C ASP A 34 10.87 0.65 8.78
N SER A 35 11.17 0.99 7.53
CA SER A 35 10.16 1.41 6.55
C SER A 35 9.16 0.29 6.21
N ALA A 36 9.64 -0.95 6.04
CA ALA A 36 8.78 -2.09 5.74
C ALA A 36 7.85 -2.47 6.91
N VAL A 37 8.35 -2.36 8.16
CA VAL A 37 7.53 -2.60 9.36
C VAL A 37 6.43 -1.54 9.48
N LYS A 38 6.76 -0.26 9.27
CA LYS A 38 5.78 0.83 9.30
C LYS A 38 4.68 0.69 8.25
N GLN A 39 5.04 0.31 7.02
CA GLN A 39 4.05 0.06 5.96
C GLN A 39 3.11 -1.10 6.31
N THR A 40 3.64 -2.16 6.94
CA THR A 40 2.83 -3.31 7.37
C THR A 40 1.85 -2.92 8.48
N GLU A 41 2.30 -2.11 9.44
CA GLU A 41 1.46 -1.61 10.53
C GLU A 41 0.34 -0.68 10.00
N GLU A 42 0.67 0.23 9.08
CA GLU A 42 -0.31 1.11 8.43
C GLU A 42 -1.37 0.31 7.67
N ALA A 43 -0.96 -0.67 6.87
CA ALA A 43 -1.88 -1.52 6.12
C ALA A 43 -2.81 -2.33 7.05
N ASN A 44 -2.28 -2.85 8.17
CA ASN A 44 -3.07 -3.58 9.16
C ASN A 44 -4.10 -2.69 9.83
N ASN A 45 -3.73 -1.46 10.20
CA ASN A 45 -4.67 -0.51 10.80
C ASN A 45 -5.83 -0.20 9.86
N ILE A 46 -5.56 0.01 8.56
CA ILE A 46 -6.61 0.24 7.56
C ILE A 46 -7.53 -0.98 7.42
N ILE A 47 -6.99 -2.20 7.45
CA ILE A 47 -7.78 -3.43 7.39
C ILE A 47 -8.70 -3.55 8.62
N ASP A 48 -8.18 -3.23 9.81
CA ASP A 48 -8.95 -3.22 11.04
C ASP A 48 -10.05 -2.15 10.99
N ASP A 49 -9.75 -0.95 10.50
CA ASP A 49 -10.74 0.11 10.31
C ASP A 49 -11.83 -0.31 9.32
N ILE A 50 -11.47 -0.95 8.20
CA ILE A 50 -12.45 -1.52 7.25
C ILE A 50 -13.34 -2.55 7.95
N SER A 51 -12.77 -3.44 8.76
CA SER A 51 -13.49 -4.48 9.50
C SER A 51 -14.45 -3.93 10.56
N GLN A 52 -14.06 -2.85 11.24
CA GLN A 52 -14.87 -2.18 12.25
C GLN A 52 -15.91 -1.23 11.65
N SER A 53 -15.67 -0.75 10.43
CA SER A 53 -16.59 0.10 9.69
C SER A 53 -17.81 -0.65 9.15
N LYS A 54 -18.78 0.10 8.62
CA LYS A 54 -19.90 -0.46 7.86
C LYS A 54 -19.69 -0.37 6.35
N LEU A 55 -18.45 -0.15 5.90
CA LEU A 55 -18.11 0.15 4.51
C LEU A 55 -18.76 -0.82 3.51
N GLN A 56 -18.50 -2.12 3.65
CA GLN A 56 -19.02 -3.13 2.72
C GLN A 56 -20.56 -3.20 2.72
N VAL A 57 -21.18 -3.04 3.89
CA VAL A 57 -22.65 -3.07 4.04
C VAL A 57 -23.27 -1.87 3.35
N GLN A 58 -22.75 -0.67 3.61
CA GLN A 58 -23.23 0.57 3.01
C GLN A 58 -23.04 0.58 1.49
N ILE A 59 -21.88 0.14 0.98
CA ILE A 59 -21.64 0.00 -0.46
C ILE A 59 -22.68 -0.97 -1.05
N THR A 60 -22.86 -2.14 -0.43
CA THR A 60 -23.83 -3.15 -0.91
C THR A 60 -25.25 -2.57 -0.99
N GLU A 61 -25.70 -1.88 0.05
CA GLU A 61 -27.04 -1.29 0.11
C GLU A 61 -27.22 -0.20 -0.94
N LYS A 62 -26.24 0.71 -1.06
CA LYS A 62 -26.28 1.81 -2.02
C LYS A 62 -26.25 1.32 -3.47
N LEU A 63 -25.40 0.34 -3.78
CA LEU A 63 -25.36 -0.30 -5.10
C LEU A 63 -26.70 -0.94 -5.46
N LYS A 64 -27.34 -1.64 -4.52
CA LYS A 64 -28.68 -2.23 -4.73
C LYS A 64 -29.76 -1.17 -4.96
N GLN A 65 -29.73 -0.07 -4.20
CA GLN A 65 -30.66 1.05 -4.38
C GLN A 65 -30.55 1.68 -5.77
N GLU A 66 -29.36 1.65 -6.36
CA GLU A 66 -29.09 2.22 -7.69
C GLU A 66 -29.20 1.21 -8.84
N GLY A 67 -29.67 -0.01 -8.54
CA GLY A 67 -30.01 -1.02 -9.54
C GLY A 67 -28.86 -1.96 -9.93
N TYR A 68 -27.73 -1.92 -9.23
CA TYR A 68 -26.67 -2.92 -9.38
C TYR A 68 -26.96 -4.17 -8.54
N THR A 69 -26.32 -5.28 -8.91
CA THR A 69 -26.51 -6.60 -8.29
C THR A 69 -25.21 -7.12 -7.64
N PRO A 70 -24.67 -6.43 -6.60
CA PRO A 70 -23.46 -6.90 -5.93
C PRO A 70 -23.69 -8.27 -5.29
N THR A 71 -22.72 -9.17 -5.44
CA THR A 71 -22.76 -10.51 -4.83
C THR A 71 -22.54 -10.46 -3.32
N GLY A 72 -21.96 -9.36 -2.83
CA GLY A 72 -21.51 -9.20 -1.44
C GLY A 72 -20.05 -9.62 -1.24
N THR A 73 -19.36 -10.10 -2.28
CA THR A 73 -17.93 -10.38 -2.25
C THR A 73 -17.13 -9.11 -2.59
N TYR A 74 -16.12 -8.83 -1.76
CA TYR A 74 -15.22 -7.69 -1.90
C TYR A 74 -13.77 -8.14 -1.78
N GLY A 75 -12.92 -7.70 -2.70
CA GLY A 75 -11.47 -7.85 -2.61
C GLY A 75 -10.82 -6.54 -2.18
N PHE A 76 -9.92 -6.57 -1.19
CA PHE A 76 -9.15 -5.40 -0.77
C PHE A 76 -7.66 -5.61 -1.05
N SER A 77 -7.01 -4.57 -1.58
CA SER A 77 -5.55 -4.51 -1.70
C SER A 77 -5.08 -3.21 -1.06
N ILE A 78 -4.35 -3.32 0.05
CA ILE A 78 -3.91 -2.18 0.86
C ILE A 78 -2.38 -2.18 0.88
N TYR A 79 -1.77 -1.15 0.30
CA TYR A 79 -0.32 -0.90 0.39
C TYR A 79 -0.01 0.25 1.34
N SER A 80 -0.85 1.29 1.31
CA SER A 80 -0.83 2.44 2.23
C SER A 80 -2.20 3.13 2.22
N PHE A 81 -2.40 4.14 3.07
CA PHE A 81 -3.63 4.92 3.08
C PHE A 81 -3.91 5.58 1.72
N GLU A 82 -2.87 6.07 1.05
CA GLU A 82 -2.99 6.71 -0.28
C GLU A 82 -3.00 5.70 -1.44
N ASN A 83 -2.56 4.46 -1.21
CA ASN A 83 -2.50 3.42 -2.23
C ASN A 83 -3.27 2.18 -1.79
N LYS A 84 -4.58 2.24 -2.03
CA LYS A 84 -5.52 1.16 -1.73
C LYS A 84 -6.58 1.02 -2.80
N SER A 85 -7.04 -0.22 -2.98
CA SER A 85 -8.08 -0.54 -3.95
C SER A 85 -9.10 -1.53 -3.41
N ILE A 86 -10.31 -1.43 -3.96
CA ILE A 86 -11.41 -2.35 -3.71
C ILE A 86 -11.89 -2.94 -5.04
N THR A 87 -12.10 -4.25 -5.06
CA THR A 87 -12.74 -4.97 -6.14
C THR A 87 -14.12 -5.41 -5.69
N ILE A 88 -15.14 -5.11 -6.49
CA ILE A 88 -16.55 -5.39 -6.19
C ILE A 88 -17.08 -6.38 -7.21
N ASP A 89 -17.59 -7.51 -6.74
CA ASP A 89 -18.14 -8.55 -7.59
C ASP A 89 -19.62 -8.28 -7.83
N LEU A 90 -19.98 -8.09 -9.10
CA LEU A 90 -21.36 -7.94 -9.54
C LEU A 90 -21.85 -9.25 -10.16
N SER A 91 -23.13 -9.57 -9.95
CA SER A 91 -23.74 -10.75 -10.56
C SER A 91 -23.85 -10.59 -12.08
N GLU A 92 -23.95 -9.35 -12.55
CA GLU A 92 -24.02 -9.00 -13.97
C GLU A 92 -23.16 -7.76 -14.23
N ILE A 93 -22.30 -7.82 -15.26
CA ILE A 93 -21.55 -6.65 -15.71
C ILE A 93 -22.48 -5.72 -16.51
N PRO A 94 -22.59 -4.42 -16.13
CA PRO A 94 -23.40 -3.47 -16.87
C PRO A 94 -22.95 -3.32 -18.33
N LYS A 95 -23.90 -3.19 -19.25
CA LYS A 95 -23.61 -2.99 -20.70
C LYS A 95 -22.73 -1.76 -20.95
N ALA A 96 -22.95 -0.68 -20.20
CA ALA A 96 -22.14 0.52 -20.22
C ALA A 96 -21.08 0.47 -19.11
N LYS A 97 -20.12 -0.46 -19.23
CA LYS A 97 -19.14 -0.79 -18.18
C LYS A 97 -18.39 0.45 -17.66
N GLU A 98 -17.82 1.27 -18.53
CA GLU A 98 -17.03 2.45 -18.12
C GLU A 98 -17.87 3.47 -17.33
N ALA A 99 -19.11 3.70 -17.75
CA ALA A 99 -20.01 4.61 -17.05
C ALA A 99 -20.39 4.05 -15.68
N ALA A 100 -20.63 2.74 -15.59
CA ALA A 100 -20.88 2.07 -14.33
C ALA A 100 -19.67 2.07 -13.41
N GLU A 101 -18.46 1.81 -13.91
CA GLU A 101 -17.22 1.88 -13.12
C GLU A 101 -17.01 3.26 -12.52
N LYS A 102 -17.21 4.32 -13.31
CA LYS A 102 -17.11 5.69 -12.80
C LYS A 102 -18.13 5.97 -11.71
N HIS A 103 -19.38 5.58 -11.91
CA HIS A 103 -20.44 5.83 -10.95
C HIS A 103 -20.24 5.02 -9.65
N ILE A 104 -19.85 3.75 -9.77
CA ILE A 104 -19.53 2.89 -8.63
C ILE A 104 -18.30 3.43 -7.88
N GLN A 105 -17.31 3.96 -8.59
CA GLN A 105 -16.17 4.64 -7.99
C GLN A 105 -16.59 5.87 -7.16
N GLU A 106 -17.57 6.65 -7.63
CA GLU A 106 -18.13 7.79 -6.88
C GLU A 106 -18.84 7.30 -5.61
N ILE A 107 -19.70 6.28 -5.71
CA ILE A 107 -20.39 5.67 -4.56
C ILE A 107 -19.40 5.18 -3.50
N VAL A 108 -18.37 4.44 -3.92
CA VAL A 108 -17.33 3.93 -3.02
C VAL A 108 -16.60 5.08 -2.34
N ASN A 109 -16.27 6.14 -3.08
CA ASN A 109 -15.55 7.29 -2.53
C ASN A 109 -16.36 8.02 -1.47
N ASP A 110 -17.64 8.29 -1.75
CA ASP A 110 -18.52 8.99 -0.81
C ASP A 110 -18.62 8.20 0.50
N ILE A 111 -18.92 6.90 0.43
CA ILE A 111 -19.05 6.04 1.61
C ILE A 111 -17.70 5.89 2.33
N SER A 112 -16.60 5.73 1.59
CA SER A 112 -15.27 5.59 2.20
C SER A 112 -14.85 6.86 2.94
N GLN A 113 -15.18 8.04 2.41
CA GLN A 113 -14.96 9.31 3.09
C GLN A 113 -15.83 9.47 4.33
N GLU A 114 -17.10 9.06 4.29
CA GLU A 114 -17.98 9.03 5.46
C GLU A 114 -17.42 8.14 6.59
N ASN A 115 -16.75 7.05 6.22
CA ASN A 115 -16.08 6.15 7.17
C ASN A 115 -14.64 6.58 7.51
N GLN A 116 -14.19 7.76 7.07
CA GLN A 116 -12.83 8.28 7.29
C GLN A 116 -11.70 7.41 6.72
N LEU A 117 -12.02 6.54 5.75
CA LEU A 117 -11.06 5.66 5.09
C LEU A 117 -10.42 6.31 3.86
N GLY A 118 -10.79 7.54 3.50
CA GLY A 118 -10.26 8.22 2.31
C GLY A 118 -10.76 7.58 1.01
N ILE A 119 -9.94 7.61 -0.05
CA ILE A 119 -10.34 7.16 -1.40
C ILE A 119 -9.80 5.76 -1.69
N PHE A 120 -10.60 4.92 -2.34
CA PHE A 120 -10.16 3.64 -2.91
C PHE A 120 -10.15 3.72 -4.42
N LYS A 121 -9.18 3.07 -5.07
CA LYS A 121 -9.33 2.74 -6.49
C LYS A 121 -10.31 1.57 -6.64
N THR A 122 -11.36 1.76 -7.40
CA THR A 122 -12.45 0.77 -7.52
C THR A 122 -12.35 0.00 -8.84
N THR A 123 -12.57 -1.31 -8.76
CA THR A 123 -12.69 -2.20 -9.93
C THR A 123 -13.97 -3.02 -9.79
N ILE A 124 -14.69 -3.24 -10.90
CA ILE A 124 -15.86 -4.14 -10.93
C ILE A 124 -15.53 -5.39 -11.74
N GLN A 125 -16.02 -6.54 -11.28
CA GLN A 125 -15.88 -7.82 -11.97
C GLN A 125 -17.15 -8.67 -11.90
#